data_AF-A0A2E1AEM1-F1
#
_entry.id   AF-A0A2E1AEM1-F1
#
_cell.length_a   1.000
_cell.length_b   1.000
_cell.length_c   1.000
_cell.angle_alpha   90.00
_cell.angle_beta   90.00
_cell.angle_gamma   90.00
#
_symmetry.space_group_name_H-M   'P 1'
#
loop_
_entity.id
_entity.type
_entity.pdbx_description
1 polymer ?
#
loop_
_entity_poly.entity_id
_entity_poly.type
_entity_poly.pdbx_seq_one_letter_code
_entity_poly.pdbx_strand_id
1 'polypeptide(L)'
;MPNYDAYWQSSDTIDPVSRAVDAWNRILDKPTSITLQGSGSAVTVKIEHDSTPQEQPGTSGRAYSLRCTVYGVKDHPNVAVADTVIVPGDKFALTVNGKTTVYVVERVIDLPGEVQAFARSV
;
A
#
# COMPACT_ATOMS: atom_id res chain seq x y z
N MET A 1 -33.23 -21.13 21.23
CA MET A 1 -31.83 -21.56 21.03
C MET A 1 -31.23 -20.64 19.98
N PRO A 2 -29.97 -20.20 20.11
CA PRO A 2 -29.32 -19.40 19.07
C PRO A 2 -29.33 -20.17 17.75
N ASN A 3 -29.72 -19.51 16.65
CA ASN A 3 -29.71 -20.12 15.33
C ASN A 3 -28.26 -20.17 14.83
N TYR A 4 -27.62 -21.32 14.99
CA TYR A 4 -26.23 -21.52 14.56
C TYR A 4 -26.10 -21.56 13.02
N ASP A 5 -27.15 -21.93 12.27
CA ASP A 5 -27.10 -21.96 10.80
C ASP A 5 -26.92 -20.55 10.20
N ALA A 6 -27.49 -19.52 10.83
CA ALA A 6 -27.28 -18.13 10.43
C ALA A 6 -25.84 -17.65 10.67
N TYR A 7 -25.14 -18.23 11.65
CA TYR A 7 -23.76 -17.87 11.99
C TYR A 7 -22.74 -18.45 10.99
N TRP A 8 -23.09 -19.57 10.34
CA TRP A 8 -22.26 -20.18 9.29
C TRP A 8 -22.60 -19.65 7.89
N GLN A 9 -23.80 -19.09 7.69
CA GLN A 9 -24.25 -18.54 6.40
C GLN A 9 -23.88 -17.08 6.16
N SER A 10 -23.30 -16.38 7.14
CA SER A 10 -22.61 -15.10 6.88
C SER A 10 -21.25 -15.37 6.24
N SER A 11 -21.24 -16.02 5.08
CA SER A 11 -20.18 -15.77 4.13
C SER A 11 -20.39 -14.34 3.65
N ASP A 12 -19.85 -13.36 4.39
CA ASP A 12 -19.75 -11.98 3.95
C ASP A 12 -19.12 -12.04 2.56
N THR A 13 -19.97 -11.88 1.55
CA THR A 13 -19.51 -11.88 0.17
C THR A 13 -18.63 -10.65 0.08
N ILE A 14 -17.35 -10.85 -0.23
CA ILE A 14 -16.39 -9.76 -0.30
C ILE A 14 -16.88 -8.81 -1.40
N ASP A 15 -17.53 -7.71 -1.02
CA ASP A 15 -17.96 -6.67 -1.94
C ASP A 15 -16.76 -5.78 -2.28
N PRO A 16 -16.23 -5.85 -3.52
CA PRO A 16 -15.07 -5.07 -3.92
C PRO A 16 -15.34 -3.57 -3.84
N VAL A 17 -16.60 -3.14 -4.03
CA VAL A 17 -16.99 -1.73 -4.04
C VAL A 17 -16.91 -1.14 -2.63
N SER A 18 -17.52 -1.80 -1.65
CA SER A 18 -17.40 -1.39 -0.24
C SER A 18 -15.94 -1.37 0.22
N ARG A 19 -15.14 -2.38 -0.17
CA ARG A 19 -13.71 -2.42 0.16
C ARG A 19 -12.91 -1.29 -0.46
N ALA A 20 -13.21 -0.91 -1.69
CA ALA A 20 -12.57 0.24 -2.33
C ALA A 20 -12.87 1.55 -1.60
N VAL A 21 -14.13 1.74 -1.18
CA VAL A 21 -14.53 2.91 -0.38
C VAL A 21 -13.79 2.92 0.97
N ASP A 22 -13.71 1.79 1.65
CA ASP A 22 -12.98 1.68 2.92
C ASP A 22 -11.46 1.87 2.75
N ALA A 23 -10.88 1.37 1.67
CA ALA A 23 -9.48 1.61 1.31
C ALA A 23 -9.22 3.09 1.05
N TRP A 24 -10.10 3.75 0.30
CA TRP A 24 -10.01 5.18 0.02
C TRP A 24 -10.12 6.02 1.31
N ASN A 25 -11.06 5.69 2.19
CA ASN A 25 -11.20 6.36 3.49
C ASN A 25 -9.94 6.22 4.34
N ARG A 26 -9.31 5.03 4.34
CA ARG A 26 -8.01 4.81 5.00
C ARG A 26 -6.91 5.69 4.38
N ILE A 27 -6.91 5.88 3.07
CA ILE A 27 -5.95 6.76 2.39
C ILE A 27 -6.17 8.22 2.79
N LEU A 28 -7.42 8.67 2.85
CA LEU A 28 -7.78 10.04 3.21
C LEU A 28 -7.43 10.41 4.66
N ASP A 29 -7.34 9.44 5.58
CA ASP A 29 -6.90 9.68 6.96
C ASP A 29 -5.42 10.13 7.03
N LYS A 30 -4.56 9.52 6.20
CA LYS A 30 -3.12 9.82 6.12
C LYS A 30 -2.62 9.83 4.67
N PRO A 31 -3.03 10.82 3.87
CA PRO A 31 -2.73 10.84 2.45
C PRO A 31 -1.27 11.21 2.23
N THR A 32 -0.61 10.43 1.40
CA THR A 32 0.77 10.65 0.96
C THR A 32 0.80 10.64 -0.56
N SER A 33 1.28 11.73 -1.15
CA SER A 33 1.47 11.80 -2.60
C SER A 33 2.86 11.30 -2.94
N ILE A 34 2.94 10.29 -3.82
CA ILE A 34 4.20 9.77 -4.35
C ILE A 34 4.18 9.79 -5.87
N THR A 35 5.36 9.95 -6.46
CA THR A 35 5.54 9.76 -7.90
C THR A 35 6.26 8.44 -8.11
N LEU A 36 5.61 7.52 -8.82
CA LEU A 36 6.22 6.26 -9.23
C LEU A 36 7.05 6.52 -10.48
N GLN A 37 8.33 6.14 -10.46
CA GLN A 37 9.24 6.38 -11.57
C GLN A 37 8.80 5.66 -12.86
N GLY A 38 8.11 4.52 -12.75
CA GLY A 38 7.60 3.75 -13.89
C GLY A 38 6.39 4.37 -14.58
N SER A 39 5.44 4.94 -13.81
CA SER A 39 4.22 5.54 -14.36
C SER A 39 4.33 7.05 -14.63
N GLY A 40 5.29 7.73 -13.98
CA GLY A 40 5.51 9.18 -14.09
C GLY A 40 4.39 10.04 -13.51
N SER A 41 3.29 9.44 -13.05
CA SER A 41 2.14 10.13 -12.50
C SER A 41 2.19 10.14 -10.97
N ALA A 42 1.82 11.27 -10.38
CA ALA A 42 1.63 11.35 -8.93
C ALA A 42 0.38 10.55 -8.55
N VAL A 43 0.51 9.67 -7.56
CA VAL A 43 -0.58 8.88 -7.01
C VAL A 43 -0.73 9.18 -5.53
N THR A 44 -1.98 9.29 -5.07
CA THR A 44 -2.31 9.49 -3.66
C THR A 44 -2.52 8.13 -3.02
N VAL A 45 -1.66 7.82 -2.05
CA VAL A 45 -1.61 6.53 -1.35
C VAL A 45 -1.49 6.77 0.14
N LYS A 46 -1.64 5.72 0.95
CA LYS A 46 -1.20 5.74 2.34
C LYS A 46 0.09 4.93 2.46
N ILE A 47 1.07 5.46 3.19
CA ILE A 47 2.33 4.77 3.45
C ILE A 47 2.47 4.55 4.95
N GLU A 48 2.71 3.30 5.33
CA GLU A 48 3.07 2.92 6.71
C GLU A 48 4.49 2.39 6.73
N HIS A 49 5.34 3.02 7.52
CA HIS A 49 6.71 2.53 7.75
C HIS A 49 6.68 1.36 8.72
N ASP A 50 7.44 0.32 8.40
CA ASP A 50 7.76 -0.70 9.39
C ASP A 50 8.67 -0.08 10.45
N SER A 51 8.27 -0.17 11.71
CA SER A 51 9.01 0.37 12.85
C SER A 51 10.25 -0.46 13.20
N THR A 52 10.42 -1.63 12.58
CA THR A 52 11.53 -2.55 12.85
C THR A 52 12.57 -2.51 11.73
N PRO A 53 13.71 -1.80 11.90
CA PRO A 53 14.78 -1.81 10.91
C PRO A 53 15.30 -3.23 10.72
N GLN A 54 15.36 -3.70 9.48
CA GLN A 54 15.97 -4.99 9.17
C GLN A 54 17.45 -4.76 8.87
N GLU A 55 18.33 -5.48 9.56
CA GLU A 55 19.76 -5.49 9.24
C GLU A 55 19.97 -6.18 7.89
N GLN A 56 20.56 -5.45 6.95
CA GLN A 56 21.03 -5.98 5.69
C GLN A 56 22.57 -6.07 5.76
N PRO A 57 23.14 -7.29 5.71
CA PRO A 57 24.59 -7.43 5.67
C PRO A 57 25.13 -6.88 4.36
N GLY A 58 25.88 -5.77 4.43
CA GLY A 58 26.58 -5.17 3.30
C GLY A 58 28.10 -5.40 3.39
N THR A 59 28.77 -5.41 2.24
CA THR A 59 30.21 -5.70 2.09
C THR A 59 31.14 -4.68 2.79
N SER A 60 30.62 -3.56 3.29
CA SER A 60 31.38 -2.51 3.99
C SER A 60 30.78 -2.08 5.33
N GLY A 61 29.87 -2.87 5.92
CA GLY A 61 29.25 -2.58 7.22
C GLY A 61 27.77 -2.96 7.28
N ARG A 62 27.16 -2.81 8.46
CA ARG A 62 25.72 -3.01 8.67
C ARG A 62 24.95 -1.91 7.91
N ALA A 63 24.30 -2.26 6.81
CA ALA A 63 23.33 -1.38 6.17
C ALA A 63 21.95 -1.68 6.77
N TYR A 64 21.22 -0.68 7.22
CA TYR A 64 19.84 -0.87 7.66
C TYR A 64 18.92 -0.63 6.47
N SER A 65 18.12 -1.63 6.09
CA SER A 65 17.06 -1.45 5.12
C SER A 65 15.78 -1.04 5.85
N LEU A 66 15.22 0.11 5.48
CA LEU A 66 13.89 0.53 5.91
C LEU A 66 12.86 -0.15 5.03
N ARG A 67 11.74 -0.57 5.62
CA ARG A 67 10.60 -1.13 4.89
C ARG A 67 9.38 -0.24 5.06
N CYS A 68 8.53 -0.22 4.05
CA CYS A 68 7.22 0.39 4.15
C CYS A 68 6.18 -0.40 3.35
N THR A 69 4.93 -0.26 3.77
CA THR A 69 3.76 -0.76 3.08
C THR A 69 3.04 0.43 2.46
N VAL A 70 2.78 0.34 1.16
CA VAL A 70 2.01 1.31 0.38
C VAL A 70 0.61 0.72 0.18
N TYR A 71 -0.41 1.47 0.57
CA TYR A 71 -1.81 1.14 0.36
C TYR A 71 -2.39 2.04 -0.73
N GLY A 72 -2.90 1.43 -1.78
CA GLY A 72 -3.62 2.08 -2.86
C GLY A 72 -5.06 1.59 -2.97
N VAL A 73 -5.84 2.29 -3.78
CA VAL A 73 -7.23 1.96 -4.08
C VAL A 73 -7.35 1.41 -5.51
N LYS A 74 -8.31 0.53 -5.74
CA LYS A 74 -8.65 0.01 -7.07
C LYS A 74 -10.16 -0.18 -7.18
N ASP A 75 -10.72 -0.07 -8.39
CA ASP A 75 -12.13 -0.36 -8.70
C ASP A 75 -13.11 0.49 -7.85
N HIS A 76 -12.73 1.74 -7.54
CA HIS A 76 -13.57 2.62 -6.73
C HIS A 76 -14.82 3.08 -7.51
N PRO A 77 -16.02 3.09 -6.92
CA PRO A 77 -17.26 3.42 -7.65
C PRO A 77 -17.32 4.87 -8.16
N ASN A 78 -16.61 5.78 -7.50
CA ASN A 78 -16.42 7.14 -7.98
C ASN A 78 -15.27 7.18 -9.00
N VAL A 79 -15.59 7.43 -10.27
CA VAL A 79 -14.64 7.54 -11.40
C VAL A 79 -13.62 8.67 -11.26
N ALA A 80 -13.83 9.63 -10.35
CA ALA A 80 -12.84 10.66 -10.04
C ALA A 80 -11.68 10.13 -9.17
N VAL A 81 -11.87 8.98 -8.52
CA VAL A 81 -10.82 8.28 -7.76
C VAL A 81 -10.11 7.34 -8.73
N ALA A 82 -8.90 7.73 -9.15
CA ALA A 82 -8.11 6.92 -10.06
C ALA A 82 -7.55 5.67 -9.36
N ASP A 83 -7.51 4.57 -10.08
CA ASP A 83 -6.88 3.34 -9.61
C ASP A 83 -5.38 3.54 -9.39
N THR A 84 -4.90 2.96 -8.31
CA THR A 84 -3.48 2.95 -8.00
C THR A 84 -2.82 1.77 -8.73
N VAL A 85 -2.02 2.07 -9.75
CA VAL A 85 -1.24 1.07 -10.48
C VAL A 85 0.20 1.09 -9.97
N ILE A 86 0.59 0.04 -9.26
CA ILE A 86 1.95 -0.18 -8.74
C ILE A 86 2.42 -1.55 -9.20
N VAL A 87 3.65 -1.66 -9.69
CA VAL A 87 4.25 -2.95 -10.08
C VAL A 87 5.56 -3.23 -9.34
N PRO A 88 5.93 -4.52 -9.15
CA PRO A 88 7.24 -4.86 -8.61
C PRO A 88 8.38 -4.25 -9.45
N GLY A 89 9.37 -3.69 -8.77
CA GLY A 89 10.49 -2.96 -9.39
C GLY A 89 10.27 -1.45 -9.54
N ASP A 90 9.03 -0.95 -9.35
CA ASP A 90 8.79 0.48 -9.30
C ASP A 90 9.59 1.14 -8.19
N LYS A 91 10.01 2.38 -8.44
CA LYS A 91 10.73 3.20 -7.48
C LYS A 91 9.97 4.47 -7.18
N PHE A 92 10.02 4.90 -5.93
CA PHE A 92 9.50 6.19 -5.52
C PHE A 92 10.41 6.81 -4.47
N ALA A 93 10.43 8.13 -4.42
CA ALA A 93 11.10 8.89 -3.38
C ALA A 93 10.07 9.33 -2.35
N LEU A 94 10.40 9.17 -1.07
CA LEU A 94 9.59 9.65 0.04
C LEU A 94 10.44 10.53 0.94
N THR A 95 9.95 11.75 1.19
CA THR A 95 10.59 12.71 2.10
C THR A 95 9.88 12.68 3.44
N VAL A 96 10.57 12.21 4.48
CA VAL A 96 10.06 12.20 5.86
C VAL A 96 11.01 13.02 6.72
N ASN A 97 10.49 14.00 7.45
CA ASN A 97 11.26 14.89 8.33
C ASN A 97 12.46 15.56 7.60
N GLY A 98 12.27 15.96 6.34
CA GLY A 98 13.32 16.60 5.53
C GLY A 98 14.37 15.65 4.94
N LYS A 99 14.28 14.33 5.20
CA LYS A 99 15.16 13.32 4.61
C LYS A 99 14.44 12.57 3.50
N THR A 100 14.94 12.70 2.28
CA THR A 100 14.47 11.92 1.13
C THR A 100 15.10 10.54 1.14
N THR A 101 14.26 9.50 1.11
CA THR A 101 14.68 8.11 0.97
C THR A 101 14.05 7.51 -0.28
N VAL A 102 14.83 6.80 -1.09
CA VAL A 102 14.33 6.11 -2.27
C VAL A 102 13.94 4.70 -1.88
N TYR A 103 12.74 4.29 -2.29
CA TYR A 103 12.22 2.95 -2.09
C TYR A 103 12.07 2.24 -3.43
N VAL A 104 12.23 0.92 -3.41
CA VAL A 104 11.90 0.01 -4.51
C VAL A 104 10.80 -0.94 -4.05
N VAL A 105 9.77 -1.10 -4.87
CA VAL A 105 8.68 -2.04 -4.64
C VAL A 105 9.20 -3.47 -4.88
N GLU A 106 9.09 -4.32 -3.87
CA GLU A 106 9.51 -5.73 -3.95
C GLU A 106 8.36 -6.65 -4.32
N ARG A 107 7.18 -6.39 -3.75
CA ARG A 107 6.01 -7.26 -3.88
C ARG A 107 4.74 -6.42 -3.92
N VAL A 108 3.80 -6.83 -4.75
CA VAL A 108 2.44 -6.26 -4.83
C VAL A 108 1.43 -7.36 -4.54
N ILE A 109 0.41 -7.05 -3.77
CA ILE A 109 -0.75 -7.89 -3.47
C ILE A 109 -1.99 -7.14 -3.95
N ASP A 110 -2.62 -7.69 -4.97
CA ASP A 110 -3.93 -7.21 -5.43
C ASP A 110 -5.03 -7.86 -4.60
N LEU A 111 -5.88 -7.04 -4.01
CA LEU A 111 -7.05 -7.44 -3.24
C LEU A 111 -8.29 -6.82 -3.88
N PRO A 112 -9.50 -7.37 -3.65
CA PRO A 112 -10.73 -6.73 -4.12
C PRO A 112 -10.86 -5.31 -3.54
N GLY A 113 -10.88 -4.31 -4.42
CA GLY A 113 -11.03 -2.90 -4.06
C GLY A 113 -9.74 -2.17 -3.61
N GLU A 114 -8.63 -2.87 -3.43
CA GLU A 114 -7.40 -2.25 -2.89
C GLU A 114 -6.13 -2.93 -3.43
N VAL A 115 -5.02 -2.17 -3.43
CA VAL A 115 -3.70 -2.70 -3.75
C VAL A 115 -2.76 -2.45 -2.58
N GLN A 116 -1.94 -3.45 -2.24
CA GLN A 116 -0.92 -3.32 -1.20
C GLN A 116 0.45 -3.63 -1.79
N ALA A 117 1.39 -2.70 -1.67
CA ALA A 117 2.76 -2.89 -2.14
C ALA A 117 3.74 -2.82 -0.98
N PHE A 118 4.66 -3.77 -0.93
CA PHE A 118 5.76 -3.79 0.02
C PHE A 118 7.00 -3.21 -0.66
N ALA A 119 7.59 -2.21 -0.05
CA ALA A 119 8.77 -1.55 -0.58
C ALA A 119 9.89 -1.48 0.45
N ARG A 120 11.13 -1.47 -0.04
CA ARG A 120 12.34 -1.34 0.78
C ARG A 120 13.18 -0.17 0.32
N SER A 121 13.93 0.43 1.24
CA SER A 121 14.90 1.47 0.89
C SER A 121 16.06 0.89 0.09
N VAL A 122 16.54 1.66 -0.88
CA VAL A 122 17.75 1.39 -1.69
C VAL A 122 18.87 2.38 -1.40
#